data_AF-A0A2U3CE07-F1
#
_entry.id   AF-A0A2U3CE07-F1
#
_cell.length_a   1.000
_cell.length_b   1.000
_cell.length_c   1.000
_cell.angle_alpha   90.00
_cell.angle_beta   90.00
_cell.angle_gamma   90.00
#
_symmetry.space_group_name_H-M   'P 1'
#
loop_
_entity.id
_entity.type
_entity.pdbx_description
1 polymer ?
#
loop_
_entity_poly.entity_id
_entity_poly.type
_entity_poly.pdbx_seq_one_letter_code
_entity_poly.pdbx_strand_id
1 'polypeptide(L)'
;MTDENYNFGRCGVFCEMCPTGNGQIKTYADELLRLTKNGYSWAEDNVNFSFNDVWEGLKWISAQSCPGCTNIKEPWCEVLKCEKIAEIESCLLCDDISTCSRMSYQRDRYPFVLEHHKKIERIGLQEHFKEERRKSKNGVTLIDIRKW
;
A
#
# COMPACT_ATOMS: atom_id res chain seq x y z
N MET A 1 22.80 -4.16 -14.03
CA MET A 1 21.86 -3.63 -13.02
C MET A 1 20.86 -2.77 -13.78
N THR A 2 19.61 -3.18 -13.88
CA THR A 2 18.57 -2.34 -14.53
C THR A 2 18.13 -1.28 -13.54
N ASP A 3 18.33 -0.03 -13.93
CA ASP A 3 18.13 1.24 -13.22
C ASP A 3 16.63 1.56 -12.98
N GLU A 4 15.81 0.55 -12.66
CA GLU A 4 14.39 0.74 -12.44
C GLU A 4 14.14 1.19 -10.99
N ASN A 5 13.64 2.41 -10.83
CA ASN A 5 13.22 2.92 -9.53
C ASN A 5 11.88 2.27 -9.13
N TYR A 6 11.92 1.29 -8.23
CA TYR A 6 10.72 0.61 -7.70
C TYR A 6 10.17 1.33 -6.48
N ASN A 7 8.85 1.51 -6.42
CA ASN A 7 8.20 1.97 -5.20
C ASN A 7 7.81 0.77 -4.34
N PHE A 8 8.55 0.57 -3.25
CA PHE A 8 8.31 -0.53 -2.31
C PHE A 8 8.43 -0.05 -0.86
N GLY A 9 7.76 -0.80 0.03
CA GLY A 9 7.90 -0.63 1.46
C GLY A 9 9.09 -1.44 1.93
N ARG A 10 9.92 -0.86 2.79
CA ARG A 10 11.05 -1.57 3.42
C ARG A 10 10.60 -2.84 4.16
N CYS A 11 9.32 -2.97 4.51
CA CYS A 11 8.73 -4.18 5.10
C CYS A 11 8.49 -5.35 4.12
N GLY A 12 8.74 -5.17 2.81
CA GLY A 12 8.50 -6.22 1.80
C GLY A 12 7.11 -6.16 1.13
N VAL A 13 6.31 -5.15 1.45
CA VAL A 13 5.07 -4.84 0.73
C VAL A 13 5.40 -4.00 -0.51
N PHE A 14 4.86 -4.36 -1.67
CA PHE A 14 5.11 -3.61 -2.91
C PHE A 14 4.14 -2.43 -3.04
N CYS A 15 4.64 -1.19 -2.91
CA CYS A 15 3.79 0.01 -2.80
C CYS A 15 2.98 0.29 -4.06
N GLU A 16 3.45 -0.13 -5.24
CA GLU A 16 2.71 0.00 -6.50
C GLU A 16 1.45 -0.88 -6.56
N MET A 17 1.33 -1.87 -5.68
CA MET A 17 0.10 -2.66 -5.51
C MET A 17 -0.80 -2.06 -4.43
N CYS A 18 -0.33 -1.10 -3.63
CA CYS A 18 -1.13 -0.45 -2.60
C CYS A 18 -2.08 0.56 -3.24
N PRO A 19 -3.42 0.44 -3.10
CA PRO A 19 -4.37 1.37 -3.71
C PRO A 19 -4.18 2.85 -3.29
N THR A 20 -3.64 3.07 -2.08
CA THR A 20 -3.26 4.43 -1.62
C THR A 20 -1.92 4.87 -2.21
N GLY A 21 -0.97 3.94 -2.39
CA GLY A 21 0.36 4.23 -2.93
C GLY A 21 0.38 4.44 -4.44
N ASN A 22 -0.47 3.74 -5.18
CA ASN A 22 -0.58 3.84 -6.64
C ASN A 22 -1.60 4.90 -7.12
N GLY A 23 -2.28 5.59 -6.19
CA GLY A 23 -3.22 6.67 -6.49
C GLY A 23 -4.63 6.22 -6.89
N GLN A 24 -4.94 4.92 -6.97
CA GLN A 24 -6.27 4.44 -7.35
C GLN A 24 -7.37 4.96 -6.41
N ILE A 25 -7.14 4.95 -5.09
CA ILE A 25 -8.11 5.45 -4.11
C ILE A 25 -8.45 6.91 -4.38
N LYS A 26 -7.44 7.75 -4.64
CA LYS A 26 -7.64 9.16 -4.96
C LYS A 26 -8.44 9.31 -6.26
N THR A 27 -8.03 8.63 -7.32
CA THR A 27 -8.72 8.69 -8.62
C THR A 27 -10.19 8.29 -8.51
N TYR A 28 -10.49 7.22 -7.76
CA TYR A 28 -11.86 6.76 -7.58
C TYR A 28 -12.68 7.68 -6.66
N ALA A 29 -12.06 8.24 -5.62
CA ALA A 29 -12.73 9.22 -4.76
C ALA A 29 -13.06 10.51 -5.52
N ASP A 30 -12.13 11.01 -6.34
CA ASP A 30 -12.33 12.18 -7.21
C ASP A 30 -13.47 11.94 -8.21
N GLU A 31 -13.46 10.77 -8.86
CA GLU A 31 -14.45 10.44 -9.87
C GLU A 31 -15.84 10.23 -9.24
N LEU A 32 -15.92 9.54 -8.11
CA LEU A 32 -17.18 9.36 -7.40
C LEU A 32 -17.71 10.70 -6.87
N LEU A 33 -16.84 11.58 -6.35
CA LEU A 33 -17.25 12.93 -5.96
C LEU A 33 -17.80 13.71 -7.16
N ARG A 34 -17.12 13.68 -8.30
CA ARG A 34 -17.54 14.37 -9.53
C ARG A 34 -18.90 13.89 -10.04
N LEU A 35 -19.14 12.58 -10.01
CA LEU A 35 -20.38 11.97 -10.54
C LEU A 35 -21.57 12.13 -9.60
N THR A 36 -21.33 12.21 -8.29
CA THR A 36 -22.40 12.16 -7.28
C THR A 36 -22.75 13.51 -6.67
N LYS A 37 -21.85 14.50 -6.77
CA LYS A 37 -22.08 15.83 -6.21
C LYS A 37 -23.35 16.45 -6.81
N ASN A 38 -24.31 16.77 -5.95
CA ASN A 38 -25.63 17.29 -6.28
C ASN A 38 -26.56 16.32 -7.06
N GLY A 39 -26.19 15.04 -7.22
CA GLY A 39 -26.95 14.08 -8.03
C GLY A 39 -28.10 13.36 -7.30
N TYR A 40 -28.12 13.41 -5.96
CA TYR A 40 -28.98 12.57 -5.12
C TYR A 40 -29.91 13.34 -4.18
N SER A 41 -30.14 14.64 -4.41
CA SER A 41 -31.04 15.44 -3.57
C SER A 41 -32.45 14.84 -3.46
N TRP A 42 -32.93 14.15 -4.51
CA TRP A 42 -34.21 13.44 -4.53
C TRP A 42 -34.32 12.28 -3.51
N ALA A 43 -33.18 11.78 -3.02
CA ALA A 43 -33.13 10.64 -2.10
C ALA A 43 -32.94 11.06 -0.63
N GLU A 44 -32.80 12.36 -0.34
CA GLU A 44 -32.49 12.86 1.02
C GLU A 44 -33.48 12.37 2.08
N ASP A 45 -34.77 12.36 1.78
CA ASP A 45 -35.81 11.92 2.71
C ASP A 45 -35.88 10.39 2.92
N ASN A 46 -35.11 9.62 2.14
CA ASN A 46 -35.16 8.15 2.12
C ASN A 46 -33.92 7.47 2.69
N VAL A 47 -32.96 8.24 3.21
CA VAL A 47 -31.71 7.74 3.78
C VAL A 47 -31.48 8.27 5.19
N ASN A 48 -30.69 7.56 6.00
CA ASN A 48 -30.34 7.95 7.37
C ASN A 48 -28.95 8.62 7.47
N PHE A 49 -28.44 9.16 6.36
CA PHE A 49 -27.16 9.85 6.29
C PHE A 49 -27.26 11.12 5.44
N SER A 50 -26.31 12.05 5.60
CA SER A 50 -26.21 13.25 4.79
C SER A 50 -25.32 13.01 3.57
N PHE A 51 -25.82 13.34 2.36
CA PHE A 51 -24.98 13.32 1.16
C PHE A 51 -23.81 14.31 1.26
N ASN A 52 -23.98 15.42 1.98
CA ASN A 52 -22.90 16.37 2.22
C ASN A 52 -21.74 15.72 3.00
N ASP A 53 -22.04 14.88 3.99
CA ASP A 53 -21.02 14.17 4.76
C ASP A 53 -20.29 13.14 3.89
N VAL A 54 -21.01 12.48 2.96
CA VAL A 54 -20.40 11.60 1.96
C VAL A 54 -19.42 12.38 1.07
N TRP A 55 -19.81 13.54 0.56
CA TRP A 55 -18.96 14.34 -0.32
C TRP A 55 -17.74 14.92 0.40
N GLU A 56 -17.88 15.41 1.63
CA GLU A 56 -16.72 15.85 2.43
C GLU A 56 -15.81 14.67 2.78
N GLY A 57 -16.37 13.47 3.01
CA GLY A 57 -15.61 12.23 3.14
C GLY A 57 -14.80 11.90 1.89
N LEU A 58 -15.41 11.93 0.69
CA LEU A 58 -14.71 11.68 -0.57
C LEU A 58 -13.62 12.72 -0.84
N LYS A 59 -13.91 14.00 -0.59
CA LYS A 59 -12.93 15.08 -0.70
C LYS A 59 -11.75 14.89 0.25
N TRP A 60 -12.00 14.45 1.48
CA TRP A 60 -10.93 14.11 2.42
C TRP A 60 -10.09 12.94 1.89
N ILE A 61 -10.71 11.87 1.39
CA ILE A 61 -10.02 10.71 0.80
C ILE A 61 -9.17 11.13 -0.41
N SER A 62 -9.72 11.94 -1.31
CA SER A 62 -9.02 12.47 -2.49
C SER A 62 -7.80 13.33 -2.17
N ALA A 63 -7.84 14.04 -1.04
CA ALA A 63 -6.72 14.83 -0.57
C ALA A 63 -5.59 13.99 0.03
N GLN A 64 -5.83 12.71 0.33
CA GLN A 64 -4.80 11.84 0.88
C GLN A 64 -3.80 11.43 -0.21
N SER A 65 -2.52 11.39 0.19
CA SER A 65 -1.44 10.85 -0.63
C SER A 65 -0.51 10.03 0.25
N CYS A 66 0.01 8.93 -0.30
CA CYS A 66 1.08 8.18 0.36
C CYS A 66 2.43 8.74 -0.14
N PRO A 67 3.29 9.28 0.73
CA PRO A 67 4.62 9.72 0.32
C PRO A 67 5.52 8.54 -0.11
N GLY A 68 5.13 7.30 0.23
CA GLY A 68 5.97 6.11 0.06
C GLY A 68 6.98 6.00 1.20
N CYS A 69 7.33 4.76 1.59
CA CYS A 69 8.18 4.50 2.75
C CYS A 69 9.57 5.14 2.66
N THR A 70 10.10 5.32 1.46
CA THR A 70 11.44 5.88 1.21
C THR A 70 11.50 7.40 1.32
N ASN A 71 10.35 8.10 1.38
CA ASN A 71 10.29 9.56 1.44
C ASN A 71 9.77 10.10 2.79
N ILE A 72 9.59 9.24 3.81
CA ILE A 72 9.10 9.64 5.13
C ILE A 72 10.27 10.12 5.99
N LYS A 73 10.25 11.39 6.41
CA LYS A 73 11.28 11.98 7.29
C LYS A 73 11.14 11.54 8.75
N GLU A 74 9.92 11.52 9.27
CA GLU A 74 9.61 11.11 10.65
C GLU A 74 8.72 9.86 10.61
N PRO A 75 9.33 8.65 10.66
CA PRO A 75 8.57 7.43 10.48
C PRO A 75 7.75 7.06 11.72
N TRP A 76 6.44 6.98 11.56
CA TRP A 76 5.55 6.33 12.53
C TRP A 76 5.72 4.80 12.56
N CYS A 77 6.19 4.22 11.44
CA CYS A 77 6.32 2.78 11.24
C CYS A 77 7.55 2.21 11.98
N GLU A 78 7.34 1.21 12.84
CA GLU A 78 8.42 0.54 13.59
C GLU A 78 9.49 -0.09 12.69
N VAL A 79 9.13 -0.57 11.50
CA VAL A 79 10.08 -1.14 10.53
C VAL A 79 11.12 -0.10 10.13
N LEU A 80 10.71 1.15 9.89
CA LEU A 80 11.61 2.23 9.48
C LEU A 80 12.46 2.78 10.62
N LYS A 81 12.11 2.47 11.88
CA LYS A 81 12.92 2.80 13.07
C LYS A 81 14.00 1.75 13.36
N CYS A 82 14.04 0.65 12.60
CA CYS A 82 15.03 -0.41 12.79
C CYS A 82 16.39 0.02 12.24
N GLU A 83 17.44 0.02 13.05
CA GLU A 83 18.79 0.39 12.61
C GLU A 83 19.31 -0.49 11.46
N LYS A 84 19.03 -1.81 11.50
CA LYS A 84 19.40 -2.74 10.43
C LYS A 84 18.78 -2.39 9.08
N ILE A 85 17.60 -1.75 9.05
CA ILE A 85 16.92 -1.41 7.78
C ILE A 85 17.63 -0.29 7.01
N ALA A 86 18.52 0.45 7.68
CA ALA A 86 19.38 1.42 7.02
C ALA A 86 20.51 0.73 6.22
N GLU A 87 20.88 -0.50 6.62
CA GLU A 87 21.97 -1.28 6.01
C GLU A 87 21.47 -2.28 4.97
N ILE A 88 20.21 -2.71 5.05
CA ILE A 88 19.59 -3.64 4.11
C ILE A 88 18.48 -2.97 3.31
N GLU A 89 18.33 -3.35 2.04
CA GLU A 89 17.35 -2.71 1.15
C GLU A 89 15.90 -3.02 1.56
N SER A 90 15.64 -4.19 2.16
CA SER A 90 14.30 -4.63 2.52
C SER A 90 14.35 -5.66 3.64
N CYS A 91 13.34 -5.68 4.51
CA CYS A 91 13.14 -6.75 5.50
C CYS A 91 13.02 -8.13 4.85
N LEU A 92 12.68 -8.22 3.56
CA LEU A 92 12.72 -9.49 2.84
C LEU A 92 14.11 -10.11 2.82
N LEU A 93 15.18 -9.31 2.96
CA LEU A 93 16.57 -9.77 3.06
C LEU A 93 17.00 -10.07 4.51
N CYS A 94 16.10 -9.92 5.48
CA CYS A 94 16.43 -10.08 6.89
C CYS A 94 16.06 -11.48 7.39
N ASP A 95 17.03 -12.21 7.92
CA ASP A 95 16.84 -13.55 8.49
C ASP A 95 15.86 -13.54 9.69
N ASP A 96 15.78 -12.41 10.40
CA ASP A 96 14.91 -12.23 11.56
C ASP A 96 13.44 -11.93 11.19
N ILE A 97 13.07 -11.83 9.90
CA ILE A 97 11.75 -11.35 9.47
C ILE A 97 10.58 -12.12 10.11
N SER A 98 10.76 -13.42 10.35
CA SER A 98 9.71 -14.30 10.89
C SER A 98 9.40 -14.06 12.38
N THR A 99 10.38 -13.57 13.16
CA THR A 99 10.27 -13.40 14.62
C THR A 99 10.37 -11.94 15.06
N CYS A 100 10.86 -11.04 14.21
CA CYS A 100 11.07 -9.63 14.54
C CYS A 100 9.78 -8.93 14.98
N SER A 101 9.74 -8.36 16.19
CA SER A 101 8.55 -7.69 16.73
C SER A 101 8.11 -6.48 15.91
N ARG A 102 9.05 -5.78 15.26
CA ARG A 102 8.79 -4.61 14.40
C ARG A 102 8.02 -4.94 13.13
N MET A 103 8.03 -6.22 12.74
CA MET A 103 7.31 -6.76 11.57
C MET A 103 5.96 -7.39 11.94
N SER A 104 5.55 -7.39 13.22
CA SER A 104 4.30 -8.01 13.68
C SER A 104 3.08 -7.54 12.88
N TYR A 105 2.85 -6.23 12.81
CA TYR A 105 1.76 -5.65 12.02
C TYR A 105 1.77 -6.12 10.57
N GLN A 106 2.94 -6.14 9.92
CA GLN A 106 3.03 -6.53 8.52
C GLN A 106 2.87 -8.04 8.33
N ARG A 107 3.32 -8.89 9.26
CA ARG A 107 3.06 -10.33 9.18
C ARG A 107 1.59 -10.64 9.37
N ASP A 108 0.92 -9.96 10.30
CA ASP A 108 -0.50 -10.17 10.58
C ASP A 108 -1.38 -9.60 9.46
N ARG A 109 -1.05 -8.39 8.99
CA ARG A 109 -1.80 -7.71 7.93
C ARG A 109 -1.48 -8.28 6.55
N TYR A 110 -0.23 -8.64 6.28
CA TYR A 110 0.26 -9.02 4.94
C TYR A 110 1.09 -10.31 5.03
N PRO A 111 0.49 -11.46 5.40
CA PRO A 111 1.23 -12.70 5.67
C PRO A 111 2.07 -13.19 4.47
N PHE A 112 1.72 -12.79 3.24
CA PHE A 112 2.50 -13.07 2.04
C PHE A 112 3.94 -12.52 2.10
N VAL A 113 4.28 -11.58 2.99
CA VAL A 113 5.66 -11.09 3.13
C VAL A 113 6.63 -12.21 3.52
N LEU A 114 6.16 -13.23 4.25
CA LEU A 114 6.97 -14.41 4.58
C LEU A 114 7.13 -15.35 3.38
N GLU A 115 6.11 -15.48 2.55
CA GLU A 115 6.20 -16.21 1.28
C GLU A 115 7.16 -15.49 0.32
N HIS A 116 7.12 -14.16 0.29
CA HIS A 116 8.04 -13.32 -0.49
C HIS A 116 9.48 -13.47 0.00
N HIS A 117 9.73 -13.44 1.31
CA HIS A 117 11.06 -13.67 1.88
C HIS A 117 11.68 -14.98 1.37
N LYS A 118 10.95 -16.10 1.49
CA LYS A 118 11.38 -17.41 0.96
C LYS A 118 11.52 -17.42 -0.57
N LYS A 119 10.71 -16.63 -1.28
CA LYS A 119 10.81 -16.51 -2.74
C LYS A 119 12.10 -15.81 -3.14
N ILE A 120 12.45 -14.72 -2.46
CA ILE A 120 13.63 -13.93 -2.85
C ILE A 120 14.95 -14.67 -2.62
N GLU A 121 15.00 -15.66 -1.72
CA GLU A 121 16.18 -16.54 -1.58
C GLU A 121 16.50 -17.29 -2.88
N ARG A 122 15.50 -17.54 -3.73
CA ARG A 122 15.64 -18.27 -4.99
C ARG A 122 15.84 -17.36 -6.20
N ILE A 123 15.12 -16.24 -6.26
CA ILE A 123 15.09 -15.37 -7.46
C ILE A 123 15.78 -14.02 -7.27
N GLY A 124 16.14 -13.66 -6.03
CA GLY A 124 16.67 -12.36 -5.67
C GLY A 124 15.59 -11.27 -5.56
N LEU A 125 15.92 -10.20 -4.84
CA LEU A 125 14.99 -9.08 -4.56
C LEU A 125 14.56 -8.35 -5.84
N GLN A 126 15.49 -8.13 -6.76
CA GLN A 126 15.22 -7.38 -7.99
C GLN A 126 14.26 -8.12 -8.93
N GLU A 127 14.41 -9.44 -9.07
CA GLU A 127 13.49 -10.23 -9.89
C GLU A 127 12.10 -10.31 -9.24
N HIS A 128 12.04 -10.40 -7.90
CA HIS A 128 10.79 -10.29 -7.17
C HIS A 128 10.07 -8.96 -7.44
N PHE A 129 10.78 -7.82 -7.44
CA PHE A 129 10.18 -6.52 -7.75
C PHE A 129 9.65 -6.41 -9.17
N LYS A 130 10.34 -7.00 -10.17
CA LYS A 130 9.81 -7.10 -11.53
C LYS A 130 8.50 -7.87 -11.58
N GLU A 131 8.42 -8.99 -10.87
CA GLU A 131 7.18 -9.78 -10.80
C GLU A 131 6.04 -9.00 -10.16
N GLU A 132 6.28 -8.34 -9.02
CA GLU A 132 5.24 -7.57 -8.33
C GLU A 132 4.80 -6.35 -9.16
N ARG A 133 5.72 -5.69 -9.87
CA ARG A 133 5.39 -4.61 -10.82
C ARG A 133 4.54 -5.13 -11.97
N ARG A 134 4.86 -6.31 -12.52
CA ARG A 134 4.03 -6.93 -13.57
C ARG A 134 2.61 -7.21 -13.07
N LYS A 135 2.46 -7.69 -11.82
CA LYS A 135 1.14 -7.87 -11.20
C LYS A 135 0.39 -6.54 -11.03
N SER A 136 1.06 -5.52 -10.50
CA SER A 136 0.51 -4.17 -10.34
C SER A 136 0.01 -3.60 -11.68
N LYS A 137 0.83 -3.69 -12.75
CA LYS A 137 0.44 -3.26 -14.11
C LYS A 137 -0.75 -4.02 -14.68
N ASN A 138 -0.96 -5.25 -14.23
CA ASN A 138 -2.13 -6.06 -14.60
C ASN A 138 -3.35 -5.82 -13.69
N GLY A 139 -3.30 -4.79 -12.83
CA GLY A 139 -4.42 -4.39 -11.98
C GLY A 139 -4.50 -5.11 -10.63
N VAL A 140 -3.54 -5.98 -10.30
CA VAL A 140 -3.54 -6.68 -9.01
C VAL A 140 -3.14 -5.71 -7.90
N THR A 141 -3.96 -5.62 -6.87
CA THR A 141 -3.72 -4.81 -5.67
C THR A 141 -3.35 -5.67 -4.47
N LEU A 142 -2.86 -5.03 -3.40
CA LEU A 142 -2.63 -5.69 -2.12
C LEU A 142 -3.91 -6.31 -1.54
N ILE A 143 -5.09 -5.77 -1.87
CA ILE A 143 -6.36 -6.29 -1.39
C ILE A 143 -6.69 -7.63 -2.03
N ASP A 144 -6.32 -7.81 -3.31
CA ASP A 144 -6.59 -9.04 -4.07
C ASP A 144 -5.73 -10.22 -3.60
N ILE A 145 -4.50 -9.94 -3.13
CA ILE A 145 -3.54 -10.96 -2.69
C ILE A 145 -3.50 -11.16 -1.18
N ARG A 146 -4.25 -10.35 -0.44
CA ARG A 146 -4.31 -10.44 1.02
C ARG A 146 -5.27 -11.55 1.43
N LYS A 147 -4.71 -12.60 2.05
CA LYS A 147 -5.46 -13.65 2.74
C LYS A 147 -5.96 -13.09 4.08
N TRP A 148 -7.23 -13.33 4.41
CA TRP A 148 -7.88 -12.89 5.65
C TRP A 148 -7.91 -14.01 6.68
#